data_AF-A0A931VWS9-F1
#
_entry.id   AF-A0A931VWS9-F1
#
_cell.length_a   1.000
_cell.length_b   1.000
_cell.length_c   1.000
_cell.angle_alpha   90.00
_cell.angle_beta   90.00
_cell.angle_gamma   90.00
#
_symmetry.space_group_name_H-M   'P 1'
#
loop_
_entity.id
_entity.type
_entity.pdbx_description
1 polymer ?
#
loop_
_entity_poly.entity_id
_entity_poly.type
_entity_poly.pdbx_seq_one_letter_code
_entity_poly.pdbx_strand_id
1 'polypeptide(L)'
;MKIALKIVSLLIVITFLSTGLIYAQDTYKSKVDAKPMKAKYLIEFKHTPEECLSALDEIKAKDAKLLSKIEWACMSGNHTGYFITEGASEEGVLNKLPEKVKPQAHVYKLAVFTPEQIEEFHKKMNK
;
A
#
# COMPACT_ATOMS: atom_id res chain seq x y z
N MET A 1 6.78 -0.10 -73.52
CA MET A 1 5.83 -0.10 -72.38
C MET A 1 6.44 -0.71 -71.11
N LYS A 2 7.65 -0.26 -70.69
CA LYS A 2 8.40 -0.82 -69.54
C LYS A 2 8.60 0.18 -68.39
N ILE A 3 8.07 1.40 -68.51
CA ILE A 3 8.24 2.47 -67.52
C ILE A 3 7.04 2.53 -66.55
N ALA A 4 5.85 2.09 -66.97
CA ALA A 4 4.64 2.11 -66.13
C ALA A 4 4.64 1.07 -64.99
N LEU A 5 5.48 0.02 -65.06
CA LEU A 5 5.46 -1.07 -64.07
C LEU A 5 6.34 -0.80 -62.84
N LYS A 6 7.37 0.06 -62.97
CA LYS A 6 8.27 0.38 -61.84
C LYS A 6 7.68 1.39 -60.85
N ILE A 7 6.69 2.18 -61.26
CA ILE A 7 6.11 3.23 -60.42
C ILE A 7 5.02 2.66 -59.49
N VAL A 8 4.32 1.60 -59.93
CA VAL A 8 3.32 0.90 -59.10
C VAL A 8 3.98 0.12 -57.95
N SER A 9 5.21 -0.37 -58.15
CA SER A 9 5.92 -1.17 -57.13
C SER A 9 6.53 -0.33 -56.00
N LEU A 10 6.70 0.98 -56.16
CA LEU A 10 7.28 1.84 -55.11
C LEU A 10 6.22 2.42 -54.15
N LEU A 11 4.96 2.53 -54.60
CA LEU A 11 3.87 3.07 -53.77
C LEU A 11 3.23 2.05 -52.83
N ILE A 12 3.43 0.74 -53.04
CA ILE A 12 2.87 -0.31 -52.17
C ILE A 12 3.78 -0.60 -50.97
N VAL A 13 5.08 -0.26 -51.05
CA VAL A 13 6.03 -0.50 -49.94
C VAL A 13 5.93 0.58 -48.86
N ILE A 14 5.42 1.78 -49.17
CA ILE A 14 5.32 2.88 -48.19
C ILE A 14 4.04 2.79 -47.33
N THR A 15 3.01 2.06 -47.75
CA THR A 15 1.78 1.90 -46.94
C THR A 15 1.85 0.79 -45.89
N PHE A 16 2.84 -0.09 -45.94
CA PHE A 16 3.01 -1.16 -44.93
C PHE A 16 4.00 -0.82 -43.80
N LEU A 17 4.75 0.28 -43.90
CA LEU A 17 5.67 0.72 -42.83
C LEU A 17 5.00 1.62 -41.77
N SER A 18 3.79 2.15 -42.03
CA SER A 18 3.09 3.01 -41.06
C SER A 18 2.09 2.28 -40.16
N THR A 19 1.70 1.04 -40.48
CA THR A 19 0.79 0.25 -39.62
C THR A 19 1.53 -0.61 -38.60
N GLY A 20 2.82 -0.90 -38.81
CA GLY A 20 3.64 -1.68 -37.88
C GLY A 20 4.04 -0.93 -36.60
N LEU A 21 4.09 0.41 -36.61
CA LEU A 21 4.41 1.19 -35.41
C LEU A 21 3.24 1.32 -34.43
N ILE A 22 2.00 1.27 -34.91
CA ILE A 22 0.82 1.47 -34.05
C ILE A 22 0.56 0.25 -33.16
N TYR A 23 0.97 -0.96 -33.57
CA TYR A 23 0.80 -2.17 -32.76
C TYR A 23 1.83 -2.34 -31.62
N ALA A 24 2.96 -1.65 -31.68
CA ALA A 24 4.03 -1.83 -30.68
C ALA A 24 3.86 -0.93 -29.44
N GLN A 25 3.10 0.18 -29.51
CA GLN A 25 2.90 1.06 -28.35
C GLN A 25 1.81 0.60 -27.38
N ASP A 26 0.78 -0.12 -27.85
CA ASP A 26 -0.35 -0.51 -26.98
C ASP A 26 -0.04 -1.71 -26.06
N THR A 27 1.00 -2.50 -26.36
CA THR A 27 1.40 -3.66 -25.53
C THR A 27 2.53 -3.36 -24.54
N TYR A 28 3.10 -2.14 -24.55
CA TYR A 28 4.01 -1.65 -23.50
C TYR A 28 3.26 -1.06 -22.30
N LYS A 29 1.92 -1.10 -22.29
CA LYS A 29 1.15 -0.87 -21.07
C LYS A 29 1.23 -2.14 -20.25
N SER A 30 2.30 -2.26 -19.45
CA SER A 30 2.59 -3.39 -18.57
C SER A 30 1.41 -3.64 -17.64
N LYS A 31 0.48 -4.49 -18.09
CA LYS A 31 -0.54 -5.11 -17.26
C LYS A 31 0.11 -6.33 -16.59
N VAL A 32 1.20 -6.07 -15.88
CA VAL A 32 1.58 -6.94 -14.77
C VAL A 32 0.69 -6.42 -13.66
N ASP A 33 -0.31 -7.19 -13.27
CA ASP A 33 -1.15 -6.89 -12.12
C ASP A 33 -0.23 -6.83 -10.90
N ALA A 34 0.37 -5.66 -10.68
CA ALA A 34 1.22 -5.39 -9.55
C ALA A 34 0.32 -5.48 -8.33
N LYS A 35 0.32 -6.65 -7.69
CA LYS A 35 -0.29 -6.83 -6.37
C LYS A 35 0.13 -5.63 -5.54
N PRO A 36 -0.80 -4.80 -5.04
CA PRO A 36 -0.42 -3.60 -4.30
C PRO A 36 0.50 -4.04 -3.17
N MET A 37 1.74 -3.52 -3.18
CA MET A 37 2.71 -3.82 -2.13
C MET A 37 2.11 -3.36 -0.82
N LYS A 38 1.79 -4.32 0.04
CA LYS A 38 1.29 -4.00 1.38
C LYS A 38 2.45 -3.43 2.19
N ALA A 39 2.24 -2.27 2.80
CA ALA A 39 3.14 -1.73 3.79
C ALA A 39 2.77 -2.27 5.18
N LYS A 40 3.74 -2.25 6.09
CA LYS A 40 3.56 -2.62 7.49
C LYS A 40 3.18 -1.38 8.29
N TYR A 41 2.19 -1.51 9.16
CA TYR A 41 1.66 -0.43 9.98
C TYR A 41 1.60 -0.87 11.44
N LEU A 42 1.97 0.03 12.36
CA LEU A 42 1.60 -0.06 13.77
C LEU A 42 0.30 0.71 13.96
N ILE A 43 -0.65 0.10 14.66
CA ILE A 43 -1.88 0.76 15.07
C ILE A 43 -1.88 0.75 16.59
N GLU A 44 -2.09 1.92 17.18
CA GLU A 44 -2.40 2.06 18.60
C GLU A 44 -3.77 2.69 18.74
N PHE A 45 -4.52 2.30 19.77
CA PHE A 45 -5.76 2.97 20.11
C PHE A 45 -5.92 3.02 21.63
N LYS A 46 -6.15 4.23 22.11
CA LYS A 46 -6.37 4.48 23.53
C LYS A 46 -7.83 4.23 23.88
N HIS A 47 -8.09 3.98 25.15
CA HIS A 47 -9.41 3.97 25.77
C HIS A 47 -9.22 4.33 27.26
N THR A 48 -10.30 4.63 27.98
CA THR A 48 -10.23 4.87 29.44
C THR A 48 -10.37 3.56 30.24
N PRO A 49 -10.04 3.53 31.55
CA PRO A 49 -10.30 2.37 32.39
C PRO A 49 -11.76 1.91 32.36
N GLU A 50 -12.69 2.86 32.33
CA GLU A 50 -14.14 2.60 32.31
C GLU A 50 -14.58 1.97 30.98
N GLU A 51 -13.88 2.29 29.89
CA GLU A 51 -14.14 1.77 28.55
C GLU A 51 -13.48 0.42 28.29
N CYS A 52 -12.59 -0.06 29.17
CA CYS A 52 -11.71 -1.20 28.90
C CYS A 52 -12.45 -2.48 28.49
N LEU A 53 -13.48 -2.87 29.25
CA LEU A 53 -14.27 -4.06 28.91
C LEU A 53 -15.08 -3.86 27.63
N SER A 54 -15.64 -2.66 27.44
CA SER A 54 -16.37 -2.34 26.21
C SER A 54 -15.45 -2.39 24.98
N ALA A 55 -14.23 -1.87 25.06
CA ALA A 55 -13.27 -1.90 23.96
C ALA A 55 -12.89 -3.34 23.58
N LEU A 56 -12.67 -4.21 24.58
CA LEU A 56 -12.40 -5.64 24.36
C LEU A 56 -13.60 -6.34 23.70
N ASP A 57 -14.82 -6.05 24.15
CA ASP A 57 -16.03 -6.63 23.56
C ASP A 57 -16.29 -6.14 22.13
N GLU A 58 -16.07 -4.87 21.82
CA GLU A 58 -16.19 -4.32 20.46
C GLU A 58 -15.20 -5.00 19.50
N ILE A 59 -13.95 -5.20 19.94
CA ILE A 59 -12.94 -5.90 19.16
C ILE A 59 -13.33 -7.37 18.95
N LYS A 60 -13.74 -8.05 20.03
CA LYS A 60 -14.18 -9.47 19.99
C LYS A 60 -15.38 -9.65 19.05
N ALA A 61 -16.35 -8.75 19.11
CA ALA A 61 -17.56 -8.78 18.30
C ALA A 61 -17.28 -8.54 16.82
N LYS A 62 -16.33 -7.65 16.48
CA LYS A 62 -15.91 -7.43 15.10
C LYS A 62 -15.13 -8.60 14.53
N ASP A 63 -14.09 -9.05 15.24
CA ASP A 63 -13.24 -10.16 14.83
C ASP A 63 -12.50 -10.76 16.04
N ALA A 64 -12.93 -11.92 16.51
CA ALA A 64 -12.28 -12.63 17.61
C ALA A 64 -10.81 -12.98 17.31
N LYS A 65 -10.40 -13.11 16.05
CA LYS A 65 -9.00 -13.32 15.66
C LYS A 65 -8.18 -12.04 15.64
N LEU A 66 -8.83 -10.87 15.63
CA LEU A 66 -8.16 -9.59 15.81
C LEU A 66 -7.81 -9.38 17.29
N LEU A 67 -8.71 -9.76 18.20
CA LEU A 67 -8.48 -9.67 19.65
C LEU A 67 -7.15 -10.33 20.06
N SER A 68 -6.85 -11.51 19.50
CA SER A 68 -5.62 -12.26 19.79
C SER A 68 -4.36 -11.74 19.11
N LYS A 69 -4.47 -10.75 18.21
CA LYS A 69 -3.34 -10.08 17.56
C LYS A 69 -2.97 -8.75 18.22
N ILE A 70 -3.82 -8.28 19.12
CA ILE A 70 -3.61 -7.02 19.83
C ILE A 70 -2.89 -7.33 21.13
N GLU A 71 -1.80 -6.60 21.34
CA GLU A 71 -1.07 -6.54 22.59
C GLU A 71 -1.69 -5.45 23.46
N TRP A 72 -2.11 -5.82 24.67
CA TRP A 72 -2.88 -4.96 25.56
C TRP A 72 -2.03 -4.52 26.74
N ALA A 73 -1.87 -3.21 26.93
CA ALA A 73 -1.13 -2.68 28.07
C ALA A 73 -2.02 -2.46 29.32
N CYS A 74 -3.30 -2.84 29.27
CA CYS A 74 -4.29 -2.51 30.31
C CYS A 74 -3.90 -3.06 31.69
N MET A 75 -3.36 -4.28 31.76
CA MET A 75 -2.89 -4.88 33.01
C MET A 75 -1.67 -4.17 33.62
N SER A 76 -1.02 -3.31 32.84
CA SER A 76 0.11 -2.47 33.24
C SER A 76 -0.31 -1.05 33.61
N GLY A 77 -1.62 -0.76 33.64
CA GLY A 77 -2.17 0.59 33.89
C GLY A 77 -2.19 1.52 32.68
N ASN A 78 -1.77 1.04 31.49
CA ASN A 78 -1.85 1.79 30.25
C ASN A 78 -3.00 1.25 29.40
N HIS A 79 -4.08 2.01 29.29
CA HIS A 79 -5.27 1.62 28.53
C HIS A 79 -5.10 1.88 27.02
N THR A 80 -4.12 1.19 26.43
CA THR A 80 -3.82 1.23 25.00
C THR A 80 -3.69 -0.19 24.46
N GLY A 81 -4.34 -0.43 23.31
CA GLY A 81 -4.11 -1.62 22.50
C GLY A 81 -3.13 -1.32 21.38
N TYR A 82 -2.20 -2.24 21.10
CA TYR A 82 -1.19 -2.11 20.05
C TYR A 82 -1.24 -3.33 19.14
N PHE A 83 -1.19 -3.13 17.83
CA PHE A 83 -0.96 -4.24 16.91
C PHE A 83 -0.30 -3.81 15.62
N ILE A 84 0.43 -4.73 15.03
CA ILE A 84 1.09 -4.53 13.75
C ILE A 84 0.32 -5.29 12.68
N THR A 85 0.08 -4.65 11.54
CA THR A 85 -0.62 -5.28 10.42
C THR A 85 -0.15 -4.75 9.08
N GLU A 86 -0.44 -5.50 8.02
CA GLU A 86 -0.14 -5.10 6.65
C GLU A 86 -1.38 -4.55 5.93
N GLY A 87 -1.21 -3.54 5.09
CA GLY A 87 -2.28 -3.01 4.25
C GLY A 87 -1.77 -2.13 3.11
N ALA A 88 -2.70 -1.74 2.23
CA ALA A 88 -2.38 -0.90 1.07
C ALA A 88 -2.33 0.59 1.42
N SER A 89 -3.00 1.00 2.50
CA SER A 89 -3.08 2.38 2.98
C SER A 89 -3.38 2.41 4.48
N GLU A 90 -3.18 3.57 5.11
CA GLU A 90 -3.52 3.82 6.51
C GLU A 90 -5.02 3.63 6.77
N GLU A 91 -5.86 4.21 5.92
CA GLU A 91 -7.32 4.03 5.97
C GLU A 91 -7.72 2.56 5.84
N GLY A 92 -7.07 1.83 4.92
CA GLY A 92 -7.34 0.41 4.70
C GLY A 92 -7.02 -0.46 5.92
N VAL A 93 -5.98 -0.12 6.70
CA VAL A 93 -5.68 -0.83 7.95
C VAL A 93 -6.55 -0.36 9.11
N LEU A 94 -6.93 0.93 9.16
CA LEU A 94 -7.83 1.48 10.16
C LEU A 94 -9.22 0.84 10.10
N ASN A 95 -9.68 0.47 8.90
CA ASN A 95 -10.96 -0.22 8.68
C ASN A 95 -11.05 -1.62 9.34
N LYS A 96 -9.92 -2.17 9.81
CA LYS A 96 -9.88 -3.39 10.62
C LYS A 96 -10.37 -3.16 12.05
N LEU A 97 -10.48 -1.93 12.52
CA LEU A 97 -11.01 -1.61 13.86
C LEU A 97 -12.54 -1.42 13.86
N PRO A 98 -13.23 -1.66 15.00
CA PRO A 98 -14.64 -1.30 15.20
C PRO A 98 -14.85 0.22 15.11
N GLU A 99 -16.04 0.65 14.67
CA GLU A 99 -16.35 2.09 14.50
C GLU A 99 -16.21 2.89 15.79
N LYS A 100 -16.46 2.29 16.96
CA LYS A 100 -16.27 2.97 18.26
C LYS A 100 -14.80 3.13 18.66
N VAL A 101 -13.91 2.30 18.11
CA VAL A 101 -12.48 2.30 18.43
C VAL A 101 -11.69 3.15 17.43
N LYS A 102 -12.10 3.18 16.16
CA LYS A 102 -11.41 3.94 15.09
C LYS A 102 -11.09 5.40 15.45
N PRO A 103 -11.98 6.20 16.07
CA PRO A 103 -11.70 7.60 16.37
C PRO A 103 -10.55 7.80 17.37
N GLN A 104 -10.24 6.77 18.17
CA GLN A 104 -9.18 6.81 19.19
C GLN A 104 -7.87 6.22 18.67
N ALA A 105 -7.86 5.74 17.43
CA ALA A 105 -6.74 5.03 16.84
C ALA A 105 -5.79 5.95 16.08
N HIS A 106 -4.50 5.70 16.24
CA HIS A 106 -3.44 6.27 15.43
C HIS A 106 -2.77 5.16 14.61
N VAL A 107 -2.50 5.47 13.34
CA VAL A 107 -1.87 4.54 12.41
C VAL A 107 -0.51 5.10 12.01
N TYR A 108 0.53 4.29 12.18
CA TYR A 108 1.90 4.66 11.83
C TYR A 108 2.42 3.70 10.78
N LYS A 109 2.78 4.22 9.61
CA LYS A 109 3.53 3.44 8.61
C LYS A 109 4.91 3.13 9.16
N LEU A 110 5.26 1.86 9.23
CA LEU A 110 6.56 1.41 9.71
C LEU A 110 7.56 1.36 8.56
N ALA A 111 8.80 1.76 8.85
CA ALA A 111 9.94 1.65 7.97
C ALA A 111 11.07 0.88 8.68
N VAL A 112 11.92 0.23 7.89
CA VAL A 112 13.19 -0.33 8.36
C VAL A 112 14.29 0.48 7.69
N PHE A 113 15.24 0.96 8.48
CA PHE A 113 16.37 1.73 7.99
C PHE A 113 17.61 0.84 7.80
N THR A 114 18.36 1.09 6.74
CA THR A 114 19.69 0.50 6.56
C THR A 114 20.77 1.34 7.24
N PRO A 115 21.94 0.77 7.58
CA PRO A 115 23.06 1.55 8.11
C PRO A 115 23.45 2.76 7.24
N GLU A 116 23.45 2.60 5.91
CA GLU A 116 23.81 3.67 4.96
C GLU A 116 22.81 4.83 5.01
N GLN A 117 21.51 4.54 5.15
CA GLN A 117 20.50 5.57 5.32
C GLN A 117 20.72 6.38 6.60
N ILE A 118 21.11 5.72 7.69
CA ILE A 118 21.42 6.37 8.97
C ILE A 118 22.65 7.28 8.82
N GLU A 119 23.71 6.82 8.16
CA GLU A 119 24.88 7.64 7.86
C GLU A 119 24.54 8.89 7.04
N GLU A 120 23.66 8.76 6.04
CA GLU A 120 23.17 9.89 5.27
C GLU A 120 22.36 10.88 6.12
N PHE A 121 21.52 10.39 7.03
CA PHE A 121 20.73 11.25 7.91
C PHE A 121 21.64 12.11 8.81
N HIS A 122 22.71 11.54 9.38
CA HIS A 122 23.70 12.32 10.14
C HIS A 122 24.38 13.39 9.28
N LYS A 123 24.74 13.09 8.03
CA LYS A 123 25.34 14.09 7.12
C LYS A 123 24.39 15.25 6.78
N LYS A 124 23.08 14.97 6.71
CA LYS A 124 22.04 15.97 6.37
C LYS A 124 21.63 16.83 7.57
N MET A 125 21.58 16.26 8.78
CA MET A 125 21.12 16.95 10.00
C MET A 125 22.21 17.72 10.74
N ASN A 126 23.49 17.41 10.53
CA ASN A 126 24.62 18.13 11.12
C ASN A 126 25.13 19.28 10.23
N LYS A 127 24.23 19.94 9.48
CA LYS A 127 24.50 21.18 8.75
C LYS A 127 23.89 22.36 9.49
#